data_AF-A0A3C0EHU3-F1
#
_entry.id   AF-A0A3C0EHU3-F1
#
_cell.length_a   1.000
_cell.length_b   1.000
_cell.length_c   1.000
_cell.angle_alpha   90.00
_cell.angle_beta   90.00
_cell.angle_gamma   90.00
#
_symmetry.space_group_name_H-M   'P 1'
#
loop_
_entity.id
_entity.type
_entity.pdbx_description
1 polymer ?
#
loop_
_entity_poly.entity_id
_entity_poly.type
_entity_poly.pdbx_seq_one_letter_code
_entity_poly.pdbx_strand_id
1 'polypeptide(L)'
;GETSPGNVRITSAIQAHGDQSHIEMFIPFALMNQSQWPTDQDMGLSLWWAHNGPNGKTNLLWSDRGHPWNTTHFGVLRRVKSPDEFLPTLVQIWP
;
A
#
# COMPACT_ATOMS: atom_id res chain seq x y z
N GLY A 1 6.72 20.30 -8.00
CA GLY A 1 5.39 20.92 -8.11
C GLY A 1 4.43 19.82 -8.45
N GLU A 2 3.61 19.40 -7.50
CA GLU A 2 2.59 18.37 -7.74
C GLU A 2 1.34 19.04 -8.29
N THR A 3 1.09 18.87 -9.59
CA THR A 3 -0.25 19.06 -10.14
C THR A 3 -0.99 17.75 -9.97
N SER A 4 -1.72 17.60 -8.86
CA SER A 4 -2.65 16.48 -8.70
C SER A 4 -3.67 16.53 -9.84
N PRO A 5 -3.92 15.42 -10.56
CA PRO A 5 -5.03 15.32 -11.51
C PRO A 5 -6.34 15.68 -10.80
N GLY A 6 -7.18 16.51 -11.42
CA GLY A 6 -8.35 17.14 -10.76
C GLY A 6 -9.31 16.16 -10.09
N ASN A 7 -10.00 16.60 -9.02
CA ASN A 7 -11.11 15.99 -8.26
C ASN A 7 -11.06 14.49 -7.86
N VAL A 8 -10.08 13.70 -8.31
CA VAL A 8 -9.91 12.31 -7.91
C VAL A 8 -9.28 12.30 -6.51
N ARG A 9 -9.91 11.59 -5.57
CA ARG A 9 -9.47 11.53 -4.17
C ARG A 9 -9.54 10.10 -3.66
N ILE A 10 -8.68 9.81 -2.70
CA ILE A 10 -8.81 8.62 -1.86
C ILE A 10 -10.04 8.83 -0.97
N THR A 11 -10.90 7.84 -0.88
CA THR A 11 -11.99 7.81 0.11
C THR A 11 -11.67 6.76 1.16
N SER A 12 -12.06 7.03 2.40
CA SER A 12 -11.79 6.13 3.52
C SER A 12 -12.91 6.17 4.55
N ALA A 13 -13.14 5.04 5.20
CA ALA A 13 -13.99 4.91 6.38
C ALA A 13 -13.15 4.35 7.52
N ILE A 14 -13.38 4.87 8.74
CA ILE A 14 -12.70 4.41 9.95
C ILE A 14 -13.76 4.08 10.98
N GLN A 15 -13.67 2.90 11.56
CA GLN A 15 -14.51 2.46 12.67
C GLN A 15 -13.64 2.01 13.84
N ALA A 16 -13.84 2.62 15.01
CA ALA A 16 -13.17 2.21 16.24
C ALA A 16 -14.07 1.28 17.06
N HIS A 17 -13.48 0.22 17.61
CA HIS A 17 -14.12 -0.77 18.49
C HIS A 17 -13.21 -1.04 19.69
N GLY A 18 -13.38 -0.25 20.76
CA GLY A 18 -12.47 -0.26 21.90
C GLY A 18 -11.04 0.10 21.47
N ASP A 19 -10.10 -0.80 21.71
CA ASP A 19 -8.68 -0.63 21.36
C ASP A 19 -8.36 -0.97 19.89
N GLN A 20 -9.35 -1.37 19.10
CA GLN A 20 -9.19 -1.70 17.69
C GLN A 20 -9.71 -0.59 16.79
N SER A 21 -9.02 -0.37 15.68
CA SER A 21 -9.49 0.51 14.61
C SER A 21 -9.49 -0.27 13.30
N HIS A 22 -10.62 -0.28 12.61
CA HIS A 22 -10.75 -0.77 11.26
C HIS A 22 -10.74 0.41 10.30
N ILE A 23 -9.87 0.34 9.30
CA ILE A 23 -9.74 1.34 8.26
C ILE A 23 -10.02 0.65 6.93
N GLU A 24 -10.99 1.18 6.19
CA GLU A 24 -11.24 0.82 4.81
C GLU A 24 -10.88 2.00 3.93
N MET A 25 -10.15 1.75 2.84
CA MET A 25 -9.72 2.78 1.88
C MET A 25 -10.02 2.34 0.47
N PHE A 26 -10.57 3.25 -0.33
CA PHE A 26 -10.68 3.12 -1.78
C PHE A 26 -9.72 4.10 -2.45
N ILE A 27 -8.78 3.56 -3.22
CA ILE A 27 -7.76 4.31 -3.95
C ILE A 27 -8.08 4.18 -5.45
N PRO A 28 -8.61 5.24 -6.10
CA PRO A 28 -8.90 5.20 -7.52
C PRO A 28 -7.63 5.02 -8.37
N PHE A 29 -7.67 4.14 -9.38
CA PHE A 29 -6.57 3.99 -10.34
C PHE A 29 -6.20 5.29 -11.06
N ALA A 30 -7.17 6.20 -11.22
CA ALA A 30 -6.96 7.50 -11.84
C ALA A 30 -5.93 8.38 -11.10
N LEU A 31 -5.68 8.13 -9.80
CA LEU A 31 -4.60 8.78 -9.05
C LEU A 31 -3.20 8.43 -9.59
N MET A 32 -3.07 7.29 -10.27
CA MET A 32 -1.85 6.79 -10.87
C MET A 32 -1.84 6.97 -12.40
N ASN A 33 -2.75 7.81 -12.95
CA ASN A 33 -3.00 7.93 -14.39
C ASN A 33 -3.32 6.58 -15.07
N GLN A 34 -4.01 5.69 -14.34
CA GLN A 34 -4.47 4.40 -14.85
C GLN A 34 -6.01 4.36 -14.82
N SER A 35 -6.63 3.64 -15.76
CA SER A 35 -8.08 3.39 -15.74
C SER A 35 -8.47 2.10 -15.01
N GLN A 36 -7.50 1.19 -14.83
CA GLN A 36 -7.69 -0.13 -14.24
C GLN A 36 -6.36 -0.69 -13.73
N TRP A 37 -6.41 -1.86 -13.08
CA TRP A 37 -5.20 -2.62 -12.75
C TRP A 37 -4.37 -2.90 -14.02
N PRO A 38 -3.04 -2.71 -14.00
CA PRO A 38 -2.18 -3.01 -15.16
C PRO A 38 -2.26 -4.49 -15.56
N THR A 39 -2.68 -4.79 -16.80
CA THR A 39 -3.02 -6.17 -17.22
C THR A 39 -1.91 -7.20 -17.00
N ASP A 40 -0.65 -6.80 -17.15
CA ASP A 40 0.52 -7.68 -17.05
C ASP A 40 1.63 -7.09 -16.16
N GLN A 41 1.27 -6.23 -15.20
CA GLN A 41 2.26 -5.63 -14.29
C GLN A 41 1.81 -5.78 -12.84
N ASP A 42 2.81 -5.85 -11.97
CA ASP A 42 2.61 -5.76 -10.54
C ASP A 42 2.64 -4.28 -10.10
N MET A 43 2.00 -3.99 -8.97
CA MET A 43 2.06 -2.67 -8.35
C MET A 43 2.96 -2.70 -7.12
N GLY A 44 3.79 -1.68 -6.96
CA GLY A 44 4.48 -1.45 -5.70
C GLY A 44 3.52 -0.93 -4.64
N LEU A 45 3.54 -1.51 -3.44
CA LEU A 45 2.83 -1.00 -2.28
C LEU A 45 3.77 -0.88 -1.07
N SER A 46 3.69 0.23 -0.37
CA SER A 46 4.12 0.29 1.03
C SER A 46 2.96 0.70 1.93
N LEU A 47 2.84 0.03 3.07
CA LEU A 47 1.97 0.43 4.17
C LEU A 47 2.84 0.79 5.37
N TRP A 48 2.72 2.04 5.83
CA TRP A 48 3.43 2.57 6.98
C TRP A 48 2.44 3.04 8.03
N TRP A 49 2.50 2.43 9.22
CA TRP A 49 1.70 2.78 10.36
C TRP A 49 2.56 3.51 11.40
N ALA A 50 2.28 4.77 11.65
CA ALA A 50 2.96 5.57 12.66
C ALA A 50 2.05 5.75 13.88
N HIS A 51 2.56 5.38 15.06
CA HIS A 51 1.86 5.54 16.34
C HIS A 51 2.69 6.41 17.28
N ASN A 52 2.08 7.48 17.81
CA ASN A 52 2.68 8.31 18.85
C ASN A 52 2.11 7.87 20.20
N GLY A 53 2.89 7.08 20.94
CA GLY A 53 2.51 6.59 22.25
C GLY A 53 3.16 7.38 23.40
N PRO A 54 2.80 7.07 24.66
CA PRO A 54 3.40 7.68 25.85
C PRO A 54 4.94 7.51 25.92
N ASN A 55 5.46 6.44 25.33
CA ASN A 55 6.89 6.10 25.32
C ASN A 55 7.61 6.56 24.04
N GLY A 56 6.98 7.42 23.23
CA GLY A 56 7.54 7.93 21.98
C GLY A 56 6.88 7.35 20.73
N LYS A 57 7.55 7.52 19.58
CA LYS A 57 7.03 7.17 18.26
C LYS A 57 7.43 5.73 17.88
N THR A 58 6.44 4.92 17.53
CA THR A 58 6.63 3.59 16.95
C THR A 58 6.17 3.60 15.49
N ASN A 59 6.92 2.93 14.62
CA ASN A 59 6.58 2.74 13.22
C ASN A 59 6.46 1.24 12.94
N LEU A 60 5.35 0.81 12.34
CA LEU A 60 5.17 -0.53 11.79
C LEU A 60 5.06 -0.42 10.27
N LEU A 61 5.67 -1.37 9.57
CA LEU A 61 5.76 -1.36 8.12
C LEU A 61 5.34 -2.74 7.60
N TRP A 62 4.64 -2.78 6.47
CA TRP A 62 4.33 -4.04 5.81
C TRP A 62 5.56 -4.62 5.08
N SER A 63 6.31 -3.78 4.35
CA SER A 63 7.58 -4.18 3.73
C SER A 63 8.78 -3.72 4.57
N ASP A 64 9.83 -4.55 4.62
CA ASP A 64 11.02 -4.43 5.49
C ASP A 64 11.52 -2.97 5.69
N ARG A 65 11.67 -2.23 4.59
CA ARG A 65 12.14 -0.83 4.60
C ARG A 65 11.24 0.10 3.78
N GLY A 66 9.96 -0.23 3.64
CA GLY A 66 8.99 0.48 2.80
C GLY A 66 8.72 1.91 3.25
N HIS A 67 9.67 2.82 3.08
CA HIS A 67 9.48 4.22 3.39
C HIS A 67 8.74 4.89 2.23
N PRO A 68 7.72 5.76 2.45
CA PRO A 68 6.98 6.43 1.36
C PRO A 68 7.82 7.20 0.33
N TRP A 69 9.10 7.47 0.62
CA TRP A 69 10.01 8.20 -0.28
C TRP A 69 11.02 7.29 -0.99
N ASN A 70 11.03 5.98 -0.73
CA ASN A 70 11.97 5.04 -1.34
C ASN A 70 11.22 3.82 -1.89
N THR A 71 10.90 3.90 -3.19
CA THR A 71 10.15 2.89 -3.92
C THR A 71 10.91 1.56 -4.09
N THR A 72 12.23 1.54 -3.90
CA THR A 72 13.06 0.31 -3.97
C THR A 72 12.70 -0.72 -2.89
N HIS A 73 12.02 -0.29 -1.83
CA HIS A 73 11.63 -1.15 -0.72
C HIS A 73 10.12 -1.39 -0.64
N PHE A 74 9.37 -1.06 -1.68
CA PHE A 74 7.95 -1.37 -1.73
C PHE A 74 7.78 -2.87 -1.88
N GLY A 75 6.80 -3.42 -1.17
CA GLY A 75 6.31 -4.76 -1.46
C GLY A 75 5.61 -4.80 -2.81
N VAL A 76 5.31 -6.01 -3.27
CA VAL A 76 4.70 -6.23 -4.58
C VAL A 76 3.26 -6.71 -4.38
N LEU A 77 2.30 -5.96 -4.92
CA LEU A 77 0.94 -6.42 -5.10
C LEU A 77 0.80 -7.02 -6.49
N ARG A 78 0.34 -8.27 -6.54
CA ARG A 78 -0.05 -8.94 -7.77
C ARG A 78 -1.54 -9.25 -7.73
N ARG A 79 -2.22 -8.93 -8.83
CA ARG A 79 -3.60 -9.37 -9.02
C ARG A 79 -3.61 -10.81 -9.50
N VAL A 80 -4.08 -11.71 -8.65
CA VAL A 80 -4.30 -13.11 -9.02
C VAL A 80 -5.53 -13.25 -9.93
N LYS A 81 -5.43 -14.07 -10.96
CA LYS A 81 -6.49 -14.42 -11.91
C LYS A 81 -7.37 -15.56 -11.37
N SER A 82 -6.83 -16.41 -10.50
CA SER A 82 -7.57 -17.43 -9.76
C SER A 82 -7.02 -17.60 -8.34
N PRO A 83 -7.83 -18.08 -7.37
CA PRO A 83 -7.36 -18.35 -6.01
C PRO A 83 -6.21 -19.37 -5.94
N ASP A 84 -6.13 -20.28 -6.92
CA ASP A 84 -5.14 -21.36 -6.99
C ASP A 84 -3.91 -21.00 -7.84
N GLU A 85 -3.78 -19.74 -8.26
CA GLU A 85 -2.64 -19.30 -9.06
C GLU A 85 -1.34 -19.44 -8.25
N PHE A 86 -0.37 -20.19 -8.79
CA PHE A 86 0.96 -20.28 -8.18
C PHE A 86 1.65 -18.92 -8.30
N LEU A 87 1.87 -18.28 -7.16
CA LEU A 87 2.66 -17.08 -7.08
C LEU A 87 4.13 -17.49 -6.94
N PRO A 88 5.03 -17.13 -7.90
CA PRO A 88 6.45 -17.32 -7.68
C PRO A 88 6.82 -16.56 -6.41
N THR A 89 7.36 -17.28 -5.43
CA THR A 89 7.79 -16.68 -4.17
C THR A 89 8.87 -15.68 -4.52
N LEU A 90 8.60 -14.40 -4.28
CA LEU A 90 9.58 -13.35 -4.51
C LEU A 90 10.59 -13.44 -3.36
N VAL A 91 11.60 -14.30 -3.53
CA VAL A 91 12.75 -14.36 -2.63
C VAL A 91 13.63 -13.17 -2.99
N GLN A 92 13.56 -12.12 -2.18
CA GLN A 92 14.53 -11.04 -2.25
C GLN A 92 15.84 -11.55 -1.64
N ILE A 93 16.73 -12.08 -2.49
CA ILE A 93 18.12 -12.35 -2.10
C ILE A 93 18.84 -11.00 -2.15
N TRP A 94 19.19 -10.48 -0.97
CA TRP A 94 20.18 -9.41 -0.88
C TRP A 94 21.59 -10.04 -0.89
N PRO A 95 22.59 -9.39 -1.52
CA PRO A 95 23.99 -9.70 -1.26
C PRO A 95 24.39 -9.39 0.20
#